data_AF-A0A1F7QKQ1-F1
#
_entry.id   AF-A0A1F7QKQ1-F1
#
_cell.length_a   1.000
_cell.length_b   1.000
_cell.length_c   1.000
_cell.angle_alpha   90.00
_cell.angle_beta   90.00
_cell.angle_gamma   90.00
#
_symmetry.space_group_name_H-M   'P 1'
#
loop_
_entity.id
_entity.type
_entity.pdbx_description
1 polymer ?
#
loop_
_entity_poly.entity_id
_entity_poly.type
_entity_poly.pdbx_seq_one_letter_code
_entity_poly.pdbx_strand_id
1 'polypeptide(L)'
;MEPNNNKRLRIFAAVFVLIMVGLAVFVFINNLGFHITKTVPKLTGTTPSILNGFKIEFNRELASNVDYMKTLNDEAKHVKSIRLNGKSMLVVTQLNEEGKKYKFNINNIKAKDGSVIKSVRFDYIARFKPAEKLSDDERALFEELGSLYKADNPILAHLPYSNLDFRLSGQFEQSESGELGAFYLDAKLYLSNADIKIGRDDAIAQRKKAINDYIASLGFDPGDFTIKYEIIEPSG
;
A
#
# COMPACT_ATOMS: atom_id res chain seq x y z
N MET A 1 -68.88 -1.41 -24.15
CA MET A 1 -68.32 -0.94 -22.86
C MET A 1 -66.82 -1.15 -22.88
N GLU A 2 -66.04 -0.17 -23.35
CA GLU A 2 -64.58 -0.22 -23.19
C GLU A 2 -64.23 0.20 -21.76
N PRO A 3 -63.57 -0.65 -20.96
CA PRO A 3 -63.16 -0.26 -19.63
C PRO A 3 -61.94 0.64 -19.72
N ASN A 4 -62.14 1.94 -19.46
CA ASN A 4 -61.41 2.63 -18.39
C ASN A 4 -59.86 2.56 -18.42
N ASN A 5 -59.24 2.53 -19.62
CA ASN A 5 -57.78 2.47 -19.81
C ASN A 5 -57.07 3.65 -19.13
N ASN A 6 -57.71 4.82 -19.07
CA ASN A 6 -57.17 6.02 -18.44
C ASN A 6 -57.03 5.90 -16.91
N LYS A 7 -57.92 5.15 -16.22
CA LYS A 7 -57.77 4.93 -14.77
C LYS A 7 -56.65 3.94 -14.47
N ARG A 8 -56.53 2.87 -15.26
CA ARG A 8 -55.41 1.91 -15.12
C ARG A 8 -54.08 2.59 -15.38
N LEU A 9 -53.96 3.39 -16.44
CA LEU A 9 -52.74 4.15 -16.75
C LEU A 9 -52.37 5.16 -15.65
N ARG A 10 -53.36 5.87 -15.07
CA ARG A 10 -53.12 6.78 -13.93
C ARG A 10 -52.66 6.06 -12.68
N ILE A 11 -53.22 4.88 -12.38
CA ILE A 11 -52.78 4.05 -11.24
C ILE A 11 -51.35 3.54 -11.47
N PHE A 12 -51.04 3.04 -12.68
CA PHE A 12 -49.68 2.63 -13.03
C PHE A 12 -48.67 3.78 -12.94
N ALA A 13 -49.02 4.97 -13.44
CA ALA A 13 -48.17 6.15 -13.32
C ALA A 13 -47.94 6.57 -11.86
N ALA A 14 -48.98 6.55 -11.03
CA ALA A 14 -48.86 6.86 -9.60
C ALA A 14 -47.97 5.86 -8.84
N VAL A 15 -48.12 4.55 -9.12
CA VAL A 15 -47.27 3.50 -8.55
C VAL A 15 -45.82 3.64 -9.03
N PHE A 16 -45.60 3.92 -10.31
CA PHE A 16 -44.26 4.14 -10.85
C PHE A 16 -43.57 5.35 -10.22
N VAL A 17 -44.28 6.47 -10.05
CA VAL A 17 -43.76 7.66 -9.37
C VAL A 17 -43.43 7.35 -7.91
N LEU A 18 -44.29 6.62 -7.19
CA LEU A 18 -44.02 6.19 -5.82
C LEU A 18 -42.76 5.30 -5.72
N ILE A 19 -42.58 4.36 -6.65
CA ILE A 19 -41.38 3.52 -6.71
C ILE A 19 -40.14 4.38 -6.99
N MET A 20 -40.20 5.32 -7.93
CA MET A 20 -39.09 6.19 -8.27
C MET A 20 -38.71 7.14 -7.12
N VAL A 21 -39.70 7.69 -6.40
CA VAL A 21 -39.48 8.50 -5.20
C VAL A 21 -38.87 7.64 -4.08
N GLY A 22 -39.38 6.43 -3.87
CA GLY A 22 -38.81 5.47 -2.91
C GLY A 22 -37.36 5.12 -3.24
N LEU A 23 -37.04 4.91 -4.52
CA LEU A 23 -35.68 4.64 -4.99
C LEU A 23 -34.77 5.85 -4.79
N ALA A 24 -35.24 7.06 -5.10
CA ALA A 24 -34.50 8.30 -4.92
C ALA A 24 -34.19 8.57 -3.44
N VAL A 25 -35.18 8.38 -2.55
CA VAL A 25 -35.00 8.49 -1.10
C VAL A 25 -34.02 7.43 -0.58
N PHE A 26 -34.11 6.19 -1.07
CA PHE A 26 -33.19 5.12 -0.69
C PHE A 26 -31.74 5.42 -1.10
N VAL A 27 -31.52 5.88 -2.33
CA VAL A 27 -30.19 6.31 -2.82
C VAL A 27 -29.68 7.52 -2.01
N PHE A 28 -30.56 8.48 -1.69
CA PHE A 28 -30.21 9.66 -0.92
C PHE A 28 -29.79 9.32 0.52
N ILE A 29 -30.54 8.45 1.21
CA ILE A 29 -30.22 8.01 2.58
C ILE A 29 -28.90 7.25 2.62
N ASN A 30 -28.63 6.37 1.65
CA ASN A 30 -27.37 5.63 1.59
C ASN A 30 -26.17 6.57 1.34
N ASN A 31 -26.34 7.64 0.56
CA ASN A 31 -25.29 8.64 0.35
C ASN A 31 -25.04 9.55 1.56
N LEU A 32 -26.01 9.70 2.47
CA LEU A 32 -25.85 10.48 3.69
C LEU A 32 -25.04 9.76 4.78
N GLY A 33 -25.07 8.43 4.82
CA GLY A 33 -24.36 7.63 5.84
C GLY A 33 -22.85 7.89 5.84
N PHE A 34 -22.19 7.73 6.98
CA PHE A 34 -20.73 7.80 7.04
C PHE A 34 -20.12 6.58 6.34
N HIS A 35 -19.34 6.81 5.28
CA HIS A 35 -18.79 5.73 4.45
C HIS A 35 -17.44 6.10 3.83
N ILE A 36 -16.73 5.08 3.35
CA ILE A 36 -15.52 5.22 2.55
C ILE A 36 -15.90 5.62 1.13
N THR A 37 -15.33 6.73 0.67
CA THR A 37 -15.50 7.25 -0.69
C THR A 37 -14.44 6.71 -1.65
N LYS A 38 -13.21 6.52 -1.17
CA LYS A 38 -12.07 6.08 -2.00
C LYS A 38 -11.03 5.33 -1.18
N THR A 39 -10.34 4.40 -1.82
CA THR A 39 -9.08 3.83 -1.33
C THR A 39 -8.02 3.97 -2.41
N VAL A 40 -6.81 4.37 -2.03
CA VAL A 40 -5.66 4.48 -2.91
C VAL A 40 -4.51 3.67 -2.29
N PRO A 41 -3.97 2.65 -2.97
CA PRO A 41 -4.57 1.97 -4.13
C PRO A 41 -5.91 1.32 -3.76
N LYS A 42 -6.62 0.77 -4.75
CA LYS A 42 -7.81 -0.03 -4.48
C LYS A 42 -7.41 -1.28 -3.70
N LEU A 43 -7.96 -1.43 -2.49
CA LEU A 43 -7.63 -2.55 -1.59
C LEU A 43 -8.49 -3.80 -1.85
N THR A 44 -8.96 -3.98 -3.08
CA THR A 44 -9.68 -5.16 -3.54
C THR A 44 -8.87 -5.84 -4.64
N GLY A 45 -8.34 -7.02 -4.36
CA GLY A 45 -7.53 -7.78 -5.31
C GLY A 45 -6.04 -7.51 -5.16
N THR A 46 -5.46 -6.70 -6.05
CA THR A 46 -3.99 -6.51 -6.12
C THR A 46 -3.57 -5.06 -5.88
N THR A 47 -2.55 -4.88 -5.06
CA THR A 47 -1.96 -3.59 -4.68
C THR A 47 -0.50 -3.55 -5.12
N PRO A 48 0.01 -2.42 -5.64
CA PRO A 48 1.44 -2.27 -5.93
C PRO A 48 2.30 -2.54 -4.70
N SER A 49 3.25 -3.48 -4.78
CA SER A 49 4.14 -3.84 -3.67
C SER A 49 5.07 -2.69 -3.27
N ILE A 50 5.31 -1.73 -4.18
CA ILE A 50 6.12 -0.54 -3.92
C ILE A 50 5.42 0.47 -2.99
N LEU A 51 4.10 0.38 -2.83
CA LEU A 51 3.32 1.25 -1.94
C LEU A 51 3.30 0.63 -0.54
N ASN A 52 4.05 1.20 0.40
CA ASN A 52 4.13 0.75 1.80
C ASN A 52 3.01 1.33 2.68
N GLY A 53 1.80 1.33 2.13
CA GLY A 53 0.65 1.92 2.78
C GLY A 53 -0.46 2.21 1.80
N PHE A 54 -1.53 2.77 2.33
CA PHE A 54 -2.71 3.15 1.57
C PHE A 54 -3.42 4.32 2.23
N LYS A 55 -4.14 5.07 1.41
CA LYS A 55 -4.99 6.18 1.83
C LYS A 55 -6.44 5.78 1.71
N ILE A 56 -7.21 6.05 2.75
CA ILE A 56 -8.66 5.84 2.80
C ILE A 56 -9.30 7.21 2.92
N GLU A 57 -10.21 7.54 2.00
CA GLU A 57 -10.95 8.80 2.02
C GLU A 57 -12.41 8.55 2.39
N PHE A 58 -12.94 9.42 3.23
CA PHE A 58 -14.30 9.31 3.74
C PHE A 58 -15.13 10.53 3.33
N ASN A 59 -16.46 10.38 3.34
CA ASN A 59 -17.35 11.51 3.05
C ASN A 59 -17.38 12.54 4.19
N ARG A 60 -16.95 12.15 5.41
CA ARG A 60 -16.94 12.97 6.63
C ARG A 60 -15.55 13.07 7.24
N GLU A 61 -15.34 14.13 8.02
CA GLU A 61 -14.07 14.37 8.71
C GLU A 61 -13.91 13.40 9.90
N LEU A 62 -12.70 12.87 10.08
CA LEU A 62 -12.41 11.88 11.12
C LEU A 62 -12.19 12.53 12.49
N ALA A 63 -12.62 11.85 13.54
CA ALA A 63 -12.36 12.25 14.92
C ALA A 63 -10.87 12.01 15.25
N SER A 64 -10.16 13.06 15.66
CA SER A 64 -8.73 13.02 15.97
C SER A 64 -8.39 12.50 17.37
N ASN A 65 -9.39 12.35 18.25
CA ASN A 65 -9.22 11.85 19.61
C ASN A 65 -9.31 10.32 19.73
N VAL A 66 -9.29 9.60 18.59
CA VAL A 66 -9.34 8.14 18.56
C VAL A 66 -7.96 7.60 18.18
N ASP A 67 -7.44 6.72 19.01
CA ASP A 67 -6.23 5.95 18.72
C ASP A 67 -6.57 4.76 17.83
N TYR A 68 -6.54 4.99 16.51
CA TYR A 68 -6.94 3.97 15.53
C TYR A 68 -6.01 2.75 15.49
N MET A 69 -4.77 2.84 16.00
CA MET A 69 -3.90 1.67 16.10
C MET A 69 -4.49 0.61 17.04
N LYS A 70 -5.16 1.02 18.11
CA LYS A 70 -5.86 0.11 19.05
C LYS A 70 -7.17 -0.45 18.53
N THR A 71 -7.64 0.03 17.39
CA THR A 71 -8.88 -0.44 16.76
C THR A 71 -8.65 -1.54 15.73
N LEU A 72 -7.38 -1.82 15.42
CA LEU A 72 -6.97 -2.89 14.52
C LEU A 72 -7.23 -4.26 15.15
N ASN A 73 -7.46 -5.27 14.31
CA ASN A 73 -7.48 -6.67 14.75
C ASN A 73 -6.07 -7.29 14.78
N ASP A 74 -5.94 -8.49 15.33
CA ASP A 74 -4.65 -9.19 15.49
C ASP A 74 -3.96 -9.55 14.15
N GLU A 75 -4.68 -9.54 13.03
CA GLU A 75 -4.11 -9.76 11.69
C GLU A 75 -3.37 -8.52 11.15
N ALA A 76 -3.55 -7.35 11.77
CA ALA A 76 -2.97 -6.08 11.35
C ALA A 76 -1.48 -5.89 11.73
N LYS A 77 -0.73 -6.97 11.99
CA LYS A 77 0.70 -6.90 12.41
C LYS A 77 1.60 -6.13 11.45
N HIS A 78 1.18 -6.02 10.19
CA HIS A 78 1.90 -5.29 9.15
C HIS A 78 1.58 -3.78 9.14
N VAL A 79 0.63 -3.28 9.92
CA VAL A 79 0.32 -1.85 10.02
C VAL A 79 1.22 -1.22 11.08
N LYS A 80 1.93 -0.15 10.71
CA LYS A 80 2.88 0.55 11.60
C LYS A 80 2.26 1.77 12.27
N SER A 81 1.57 2.58 11.48
CA SER A 81 0.98 3.81 11.98
C SER A 81 -0.24 4.20 11.15
N ILE A 82 -1.12 4.95 11.78
CA ILE A 82 -2.28 5.56 11.15
C ILE A 82 -2.20 7.06 11.39
N ARG A 83 -2.22 7.83 10.31
CA ARG A 83 -2.21 9.30 10.33
C ARG A 83 -3.52 9.82 9.77
N LEU A 84 -4.04 10.87 10.37
CA LEU A 84 -5.31 11.48 9.96
C LEU A 84 -5.04 12.83 9.31
N ASN A 85 -5.70 13.09 8.19
CA ASN A 85 -5.71 14.40 7.56
C ASN A 85 -7.15 14.71 7.11
N GLY A 86 -7.89 15.38 7.99
CA GLY A 86 -9.29 15.74 7.79
C GLY A 86 -10.18 14.53 7.46
N LYS A 87 -10.60 14.43 6.20
CA LYS A 87 -11.45 13.35 5.69
C LYS A 87 -10.67 12.11 5.25
N SER A 88 -9.37 12.07 5.46
CA SER A 88 -8.51 10.98 5.01
C SER A 88 -7.75 10.33 6.15
N MET A 89 -7.53 9.03 6.01
CA MET A 89 -6.71 8.20 6.88
C MET A 89 -5.58 7.62 6.02
N LEU A 90 -4.34 8.00 6.32
CA LEU A 90 -3.16 7.38 5.75
C LEU A 90 -2.74 6.24 6.67
N VAL A 91 -2.79 5.02 6.17
CA VAL A 91 -2.33 3.83 6.88
C VAL A 91 -0.98 3.44 6.31
N VAL A 92 0.03 3.48 7.16
CA VAL A 92 1.42 3.16 6.82
C VAL A 92 1.68 1.73 7.22
N THR A 93 2.16 0.92 6.29
CA THR A 93 2.44 -0.51 6.53
C THR A 93 3.94 -0.80 6.59
N GLN A 94 4.25 -2.05 6.91
CA GLN A 94 5.51 -2.69 6.56
C GLN A 94 5.66 -2.77 5.04
N LEU A 95 6.89 -3.06 4.61
CA LEU A 95 7.18 -3.32 3.20
C LEU A 95 6.26 -4.44 2.74
N ASN A 96 5.58 -4.19 1.63
CA ASN A 96 4.70 -5.17 1.04
C ASN A 96 5.54 -6.18 0.26
N GLU A 97 5.61 -7.41 0.76
CA GLU A 97 6.32 -8.53 0.11
C GLU A 97 5.55 -8.95 -1.15
N GLU A 98 6.24 -9.05 -2.27
CA GLU A 98 5.61 -9.44 -3.53
C GLU A 98 4.98 -10.84 -3.44
N GLY A 99 3.75 -10.97 -3.92
CA GLY A 99 2.96 -12.20 -3.90
C GLY A 99 2.29 -12.48 -2.55
N LYS A 100 2.61 -11.74 -1.48
CA LYS A 100 2.03 -11.94 -0.16
C LYS A 100 0.62 -11.39 -0.07
N LYS A 101 -0.21 -12.13 0.66
CA LYS A 101 -1.60 -11.77 0.94
C LYS A 101 -1.71 -11.11 2.31
N TYR A 102 -2.38 -9.97 2.37
CA TYR A 102 -2.59 -9.18 3.57
C TYR A 102 -4.08 -9.08 3.87
N LYS A 103 -4.43 -9.24 5.14
CA LYS A 103 -5.79 -9.12 5.66
C LYS A 103 -5.75 -8.42 7.01
N PHE A 104 -6.64 -7.47 7.21
CA PHE A 104 -6.86 -6.85 8.52
C PHE A 104 -8.17 -6.07 8.51
N ASN A 105 -8.61 -5.69 9.72
CA ASN A 105 -9.77 -4.85 9.91
C ASN A 105 -9.41 -3.60 10.71
N ILE A 106 -10.05 -2.48 10.37
CA ILE A 106 -10.10 -1.30 11.24
C ILE A 106 -11.50 -1.22 11.82
N ASN A 107 -11.61 -1.29 13.14
CA ASN A 107 -12.89 -1.23 13.84
C ASN A 107 -13.19 0.20 14.31
N ASN A 108 -14.47 0.48 14.54
CA ASN A 108 -14.94 1.71 15.18
C ASN A 108 -14.36 3.01 14.57
N ILE A 109 -14.30 3.11 13.24
CA ILE A 109 -13.88 4.33 12.57
C ILE A 109 -14.91 5.41 12.87
N LYS A 110 -14.50 6.55 13.43
CA LYS A 110 -15.41 7.57 13.97
C LYS A 110 -15.21 8.92 13.26
N ALA A 111 -16.31 9.52 12.83
CA ALA A 111 -16.31 10.89 12.33
C ALA A 111 -16.42 11.91 13.48
N LYS A 112 -16.05 13.16 13.24
CA LYS A 112 -16.16 14.25 14.22
C LYS A 112 -17.58 14.46 14.74
N ASP A 113 -18.59 14.22 13.90
CA ASP A 113 -20.01 14.33 14.26
C ASP A 113 -20.55 13.13 15.06
N GLY A 114 -19.70 12.17 15.40
CA GLY A 114 -20.04 11.00 16.20
C GLY A 114 -20.54 9.80 15.40
N SER A 115 -20.74 9.91 14.08
CA SER A 115 -21.08 8.75 13.25
C SER A 115 -19.93 7.74 13.20
N VAL A 116 -20.28 6.45 13.09
CA VAL A 116 -19.31 5.34 13.23
C VAL A 116 -19.48 4.31 12.11
N ILE A 117 -18.38 3.91 11.50
CA ILE A 117 -18.27 2.68 10.72
C ILE A 117 -17.74 1.59 11.66
N LYS A 118 -18.57 0.57 11.93
CA LYS A 118 -18.26 -0.44 12.95
C LYS A 118 -17.01 -1.25 12.63
N SER A 119 -16.84 -1.66 11.38
CA SER A 119 -15.67 -2.43 10.94
C SER A 119 -15.53 -2.33 9.43
N VAL A 120 -14.29 -2.19 8.96
CA VAL A 120 -13.93 -2.28 7.54
C VAL A 120 -12.83 -3.32 7.41
N ARG A 121 -13.07 -4.31 6.54
CA ARG A 121 -12.10 -5.34 6.21
C ARG A 121 -11.35 -4.98 4.94
N PHE A 122 -10.05 -5.16 4.96
CA PHE A 122 -9.18 -5.05 3.80
C PHE A 122 -8.57 -6.42 3.49
N ASP A 123 -8.57 -6.79 2.21
CA ASP A 123 -7.98 -8.05 1.72
C ASP A 123 -7.33 -7.78 0.36
N TYR A 124 -5.99 -7.78 0.33
CA TYR A 124 -5.22 -7.50 -0.89
C TYR A 124 -3.99 -8.41 -1.02
N ILE A 125 -3.50 -8.53 -2.24
CA ILE A 125 -2.25 -9.21 -2.59
C ILE A 125 -1.28 -8.17 -3.13
N ALA A 126 -0.09 -8.09 -2.56
CA ALA A 126 0.95 -7.21 -3.08
C ALA A 126 1.53 -7.79 -4.37
N ARG A 127 1.63 -6.98 -5.43
CA ARG A 127 2.21 -7.38 -6.72
C ARG A 127 3.15 -6.31 -7.25
N PHE A 128 4.20 -6.74 -7.94
CA PHE A 128 5.10 -5.82 -8.61
C PHE A 128 4.35 -4.97 -9.64
N LYS A 129 4.47 -3.66 -9.47
CA LYS A 129 4.05 -2.65 -10.44
C LYS A 129 5.14 -1.57 -10.42
N PRO A 130 5.84 -1.35 -11.55
CA PRO A 130 6.92 -0.39 -11.60
C PRO A 130 6.38 1.05 -11.45
N ALA A 131 7.21 1.96 -10.93
CA ALA A 131 6.79 3.30 -10.51
C ALA A 131 6.20 4.14 -11.65
N GLU A 132 6.70 3.94 -12.87
CA GLU A 132 6.25 4.66 -14.08
C GLU A 132 4.82 4.26 -14.47
N LYS A 133 4.36 3.08 -14.05
CA LYS A 133 3.01 2.57 -14.32
C LYS A 133 2.00 2.93 -13.24
N LEU A 134 2.41 3.59 -12.16
CA LEU A 134 1.48 4.06 -11.12
C LEU A 134 0.51 5.09 -11.71
N SER A 135 -0.75 5.02 -11.30
CA SER A 135 -1.72 6.10 -11.54
C SER A 135 -1.32 7.36 -10.78
N ASP A 136 -1.86 8.51 -11.16
CA ASP A 136 -1.48 9.78 -10.53
C ASP A 136 -1.79 9.80 -9.02
N ASP A 137 -2.90 9.20 -8.60
CA ASP A 137 -3.23 9.04 -7.18
C ASP A 137 -2.23 8.12 -6.45
N GLU A 138 -1.85 6.99 -7.06
CA GLU A 138 -0.86 6.07 -6.52
C GLU A 138 0.53 6.71 -6.45
N ARG A 139 0.89 7.55 -7.43
CA ARG A 139 2.15 8.29 -7.46
C ARG A 139 2.18 9.35 -6.36
N ALA A 140 1.11 10.12 -6.19
CA ALA A 140 0.98 11.08 -5.10
C ALA A 140 1.11 10.38 -3.72
N LEU A 141 0.48 9.22 -3.56
CA LEU A 141 0.63 8.40 -2.36
C LEU A 141 2.06 7.87 -2.19
N PHE A 142 2.70 7.41 -3.28
CA PHE A 142 4.09 6.94 -3.25
C PHE A 142 5.03 8.05 -2.77
N GLU A 143 4.83 9.28 -3.24
CA GLU A 143 5.59 10.46 -2.79
C GLU A 143 5.29 10.81 -1.33
N GLU A 144 4.02 10.80 -0.91
CA GLU A 144 3.60 11.05 0.48
C GLU A 144 4.24 10.04 1.43
N LEU A 145 4.12 8.73 1.14
CA LEU A 145 4.76 7.67 1.91
C LEU A 145 6.28 7.76 1.84
N GLY A 146 6.83 8.02 0.66
CA GLY A 146 8.25 8.18 0.43
C GLY A 146 8.84 9.30 1.29
N SER A 147 8.14 10.43 1.43
CA SER A 147 8.59 11.53 2.30
C SER A 147 8.74 11.11 3.78
N LEU A 148 7.88 10.21 4.25
CA LEU A 148 7.93 9.67 5.61
C LEU A 148 9.13 8.76 5.82
N TYR A 149 9.50 7.94 4.82
CA TYR A 149 10.66 7.05 4.92
C TYR A 149 11.98 7.73 4.56
N LYS A 150 11.98 8.71 3.64
CA LYS A 150 13.16 9.48 3.21
C LYS A 150 13.74 10.35 4.31
N ALA A 151 12.92 10.82 5.25
CA ALA A 151 13.38 11.58 6.40
C ALA A 151 14.36 10.78 7.27
N ASP A 152 14.15 9.46 7.38
CA ASP A 152 14.96 8.59 8.23
C ASP A 152 16.08 7.87 7.46
N ASN A 153 15.90 7.60 6.15
CA ASN A 153 16.87 6.88 5.31
C ASN A 153 16.92 7.44 3.87
N PRO A 154 17.78 8.43 3.56
CA PRO A 154 17.75 9.15 2.28
C PRO A 154 18.10 8.27 1.06
N ILE A 155 18.87 7.20 1.25
CA ILE A 155 19.25 6.26 0.18
C ILE A 155 18.03 5.58 -0.48
N LEU A 156 16.90 5.50 0.22
CA LEU A 156 15.65 4.92 -0.30
C LEU A 156 15.14 5.61 -1.56
N ALA A 157 15.52 6.87 -1.83
CA ALA A 157 15.17 7.57 -3.05
C ALA A 157 15.79 6.96 -4.32
N HIS A 158 16.85 6.14 -4.17
CA HIS A 158 17.61 5.54 -5.25
C HIS A 158 17.43 4.02 -5.35
N LEU A 159 16.42 3.49 -4.66
CA LEU A 159 16.13 2.05 -4.56
C LEU A 159 14.70 1.74 -5.02
N PRO A 160 14.45 0.54 -5.60
CA PRO A 160 15.46 -0.47 -5.94
C PRO A 160 16.31 -0.04 -7.15
N TYR A 161 17.55 -0.54 -7.19
CA TYR A 161 18.46 -0.39 -8.33
C TYR A 161 18.87 -1.78 -8.84
N SER A 162 19.04 -1.93 -10.15
CA SER A 162 19.43 -3.22 -10.74
C SER A 162 20.23 -3.01 -12.01
N ASN A 163 21.26 -3.84 -12.20
CA ASN A 163 22.01 -4.00 -13.44
C ASN A 163 22.28 -5.49 -13.70
N LEU A 164 23.21 -5.80 -14.61
CA LEU A 164 23.56 -7.18 -14.97
C LEU A 164 24.31 -7.93 -13.86
N ASP A 165 25.00 -7.20 -12.97
CA ASP A 165 25.88 -7.78 -11.95
C ASP A 165 25.17 -7.91 -10.60
N PHE A 166 24.25 -7.01 -10.28
CA PHE A 166 23.54 -7.03 -9.01
C PHE A 166 22.18 -6.31 -9.04
N ARG A 167 21.39 -6.59 -8.01
CA ARG A 167 20.19 -5.84 -7.63
C ARG A 167 20.32 -5.40 -6.19
N LEU A 168 19.99 -4.15 -5.90
CA LEU A 168 20.00 -3.56 -4.57
C LEU A 168 18.59 -3.08 -4.21
N SER A 169 18.11 -3.43 -3.01
CA SER A 169 16.82 -2.99 -2.49
C SER A 169 16.93 -2.63 -1.01
N GLY A 170 16.05 -1.76 -0.53
CA GLY A 170 15.97 -1.41 0.88
C GLY A 170 15.03 -2.37 1.62
N GLN A 171 15.48 -2.91 2.75
CA GLN A 171 14.72 -3.80 3.61
C GLN A 171 14.81 -3.34 5.08
N PHE A 172 13.92 -3.83 5.92
CA PHE A 172 14.00 -3.65 7.36
C PHE A 172 13.97 -5.01 8.03
N GLU A 173 14.74 -5.18 9.10
CA GLU A 173 14.66 -6.40 9.90
C GLU A 173 13.25 -6.54 10.49
N GLN A 174 12.77 -7.77 10.56
CA GLN A 174 11.48 -8.08 11.13
C GLN A 174 11.74 -8.53 12.57
N SER A 175 11.32 -7.75 13.57
CA SER A 175 11.41 -8.21 14.95
C SER A 175 10.35 -9.29 15.23
N GLU A 176 10.59 -10.15 16.21
CA GLU A 176 9.60 -11.13 16.67
C GLU A 176 8.32 -10.46 17.23
N SER A 177 8.42 -9.21 17.67
CA SER A 177 7.30 -8.37 18.09
C SER A 177 6.52 -7.73 16.93
N GLY A 178 7.02 -7.83 15.68
CA GLY A 178 6.42 -7.18 14.51
C GLY A 178 6.75 -5.69 14.39
N GLU A 179 7.68 -5.18 15.19
CA GLU A 179 8.25 -3.84 15.04
C GLU A 179 9.29 -3.84 13.90
N LEU A 180 9.54 -2.67 13.31
CA LEU A 180 10.67 -2.52 12.40
C LEU A 180 11.97 -2.66 13.19
N GLY A 181 12.74 -3.68 12.88
CA GLY A 181 14.15 -3.72 13.23
C GLY A 181 14.97 -2.81 12.32
N ALA A 182 16.29 -2.96 12.39
CA ALA A 182 17.23 -2.09 11.67
C ALA A 182 16.99 -2.08 10.15
N PHE A 183 17.16 -0.90 9.53
CA PHE A 183 17.23 -0.79 8.08
C PHE A 183 18.48 -1.51 7.56
N TYR A 184 18.34 -2.23 6.46
CA TYR A 184 19.46 -2.84 5.75
C TYR A 184 19.23 -2.83 4.24
N LEU A 185 20.32 -2.90 3.48
CA LEU A 185 20.29 -3.07 2.04
C LEU A 185 20.34 -4.57 1.72
N ASP A 186 19.35 -5.06 0.97
CA ASP A 186 19.33 -6.41 0.41
C ASP A 186 19.91 -6.39 -1.00
N ALA A 187 21.02 -7.11 -1.18
CA ALA A 187 21.80 -7.16 -2.39
C ALA A 187 21.82 -8.57 -2.99
N LYS A 188 21.25 -8.73 -4.17
CA LYS A 188 21.38 -9.97 -4.97
C LYS A 188 22.53 -9.81 -5.94
N LEU A 189 23.53 -10.69 -5.88
CA LEU A 189 24.70 -10.71 -6.75
C LEU A 189 24.49 -11.77 -7.83
N TYR A 190 24.45 -11.34 -9.09
CA TYR A 190 24.29 -12.24 -10.22
C TYR A 190 25.66 -12.69 -10.73
N LEU A 191 25.92 -14.00 -10.70
CA LEU A 191 27.13 -14.58 -11.26
C LEU A 191 26.82 -15.24 -12.61
N SER A 192 27.77 -15.21 -13.53
CA SER A 192 27.73 -15.98 -14.78
C SER A 192 28.51 -17.29 -14.67
N ASN A 193 28.28 -18.21 -15.63
CA ASN A 193 29.10 -19.42 -15.75
C ASN A 193 30.60 -19.13 -15.92
N ALA A 194 30.94 -17.99 -16.54
CA ALA A 194 32.33 -17.58 -16.71
C ALA A 194 32.96 -17.13 -15.39
N ASP A 195 32.22 -16.36 -14.57
CA ASP A 195 32.67 -15.93 -13.25
C ASP A 195 32.97 -17.13 -12.35
N ILE A 196 32.09 -18.14 -12.36
CA ILE A 196 32.26 -19.38 -11.59
C ILE A 196 33.51 -20.13 -12.04
N LYS A 197 33.76 -20.22 -13.35
CA LYS A 197 34.87 -20.98 -13.92
C LYS A 197 36.23 -20.30 -13.70
N ILE A 198 36.27 -18.97 -13.76
CA ILE A 198 37.53 -18.20 -13.68
C ILE A 198 37.92 -17.93 -12.23
N GLY A 199 36.95 -17.61 -11.37
CA GLY A 199 37.21 -17.24 -9.97
C GLY A 199 35.96 -16.71 -9.28
N ARG A 200 35.18 -17.62 -8.69
CA ARG A 200 33.90 -17.30 -8.02
C ARG A 200 34.04 -16.23 -6.94
N ASP A 201 35.02 -16.37 -6.06
CA ASP A 201 35.18 -15.48 -4.91
C ASP A 201 35.65 -14.08 -5.33
N ASP A 202 36.49 -13.99 -6.35
CA ASP A 202 36.92 -12.72 -6.94
C ASP A 202 35.75 -11.99 -7.60
N ALA A 203 34.88 -12.71 -8.32
CA ALA A 203 33.67 -12.13 -8.90
C ALA A 203 32.72 -11.61 -7.83
N ILE A 204 32.52 -12.36 -6.73
CA ILE A 204 31.72 -11.90 -5.58
C ILE A 204 32.33 -10.62 -4.99
N ALA A 205 33.65 -10.59 -4.78
CA ALA A 205 34.34 -9.41 -4.24
C ALA A 205 34.19 -8.18 -5.15
N GLN A 206 34.31 -8.36 -6.47
CA GLN A 206 34.08 -7.30 -7.45
C GLN A 206 32.63 -6.78 -7.40
N ARG A 207 31.63 -7.65 -7.24
CA ARG A 207 30.22 -7.23 -7.24
C ARG A 207 29.87 -6.50 -5.94
N LYS A 208 30.41 -6.94 -4.81
CA LYS A 208 30.36 -6.21 -3.54
C LYS A 208 30.99 -4.83 -3.65
N LYS A 209 32.17 -4.73 -4.29
CA LYS A 209 32.81 -3.43 -4.54
C LYS A 209 31.94 -2.53 -5.43
N ALA A 210 31.34 -3.07 -6.48
CA ALA A 210 30.46 -2.31 -7.38
C ALA A 210 29.22 -1.75 -6.64
N ILE A 211 28.67 -2.47 -5.67
CA ILE A 211 27.61 -1.96 -4.79
C ILE A 211 28.11 -0.80 -3.95
N ASN A 212 29.28 -0.94 -3.31
CA ASN A 212 29.86 0.14 -2.51
C ASN A 212 30.17 1.38 -3.36
N ASP A 213 30.73 1.19 -4.56
CA ASP A 213 31.00 2.27 -5.51
C ASP A 213 29.69 2.96 -5.95
N TYR A 214 28.61 2.20 -6.17
CA TYR A 214 27.29 2.76 -6.48
C TYR A 214 26.75 3.60 -5.31
N ILE A 215 26.77 3.08 -4.08
CA ILE A 215 26.31 3.81 -2.89
C ILE A 215 27.12 5.10 -2.71
N ALA A 216 28.44 5.03 -2.85
CA ALA A 216 29.33 6.19 -2.80
C ALA A 216 29.04 7.21 -3.91
N SER A 217 28.69 6.76 -5.12
CA SER A 217 28.35 7.65 -6.23
C SER A 217 27.07 8.45 -5.99
N LEU A 218 26.19 7.99 -5.10
CA LEU A 218 24.99 8.70 -4.67
C LEU A 218 25.26 9.70 -3.54
N GLY A 219 26.51 9.79 -3.04
CA GLY A 219 26.91 10.68 -1.96
C GLY A 219 26.72 10.11 -0.56
N PHE A 220 26.56 8.79 -0.42
CA PHE A 220 26.47 8.12 0.89
C PHE A 220 27.76 7.35 1.23
N ASP A 221 28.07 7.18 2.52
CA ASP A 221 29.12 6.25 2.94
C ASP A 221 28.56 4.81 2.94
N PRO A 222 29.12 3.87 2.17
CA PRO A 222 28.70 2.47 2.22
C PRO A 222 28.81 1.85 3.62
N GLY A 223 29.71 2.34 4.47
CA GLY A 223 29.90 1.89 5.85
C GLY A 223 28.73 2.20 6.78
N ASP A 224 27.87 3.16 6.42
CA ASP A 224 26.67 3.52 7.20
C ASP A 224 25.54 2.50 7.05
N PHE A 225 25.65 1.56 6.11
CA PHE A 225 24.61 0.58 5.82
C PHE A 225 25.01 -0.83 6.19
N THR A 226 24.07 -1.54 6.83
CA THR A 226 24.14 -3.01 6.87
C THR A 226 23.72 -3.54 5.51
N ILE A 227 24.55 -4.33 4.83
CA ILE A 227 24.24 -4.92 3.53
C ILE A 227 24.19 -6.45 3.66
N LYS A 228 23.06 -7.06 3.32
CA LYS A 228 22.87 -8.51 3.26
C LYS A 228 23.01 -8.96 1.81
N TYR A 229 23.82 -9.99 1.58
CA TYR A 229 24.15 -10.47 0.23
C TYR A 229 23.55 -11.84 -0.03
N GLU A 230 22.84 -11.97 -1.13
CA GLU A 230 22.39 -13.25 -1.69
C GLU A 230 23.13 -13.48 -3.02
N ILE A 231 23.68 -14.68 -3.22
CA ILE A 231 24.39 -15.02 -4.46
C ILE A 231 23.43 -15.81 -5.35
N ILE A 232 23.23 -15.32 -6.57
CA ILE A 232 22.37 -15.93 -7.57
C ILE A 232 23.26 -16.48 -8.68
N GLU A 233 23.28 -17.80 -8.80
CA GLU A 233 24.05 -18.54 -9.80
C GLU A 233 23.11 -19.07 -10.90
N PRO A 234 23.60 -19.24 -12.14
CA PRO A 234 22.81 -19.80 -13.22
C PRO A 234 22.45 -21.24 -12.90
N SER A 235 21.20 -21.62 -13.17
CA SER A 235 20.77 -23.03 -13.08
C SER A 235 21.53 -23.83 -14.15
N GLY A 236 22.32 -24.80 -13.70
CA GLY A 236 23.11 -25.69 -14.56
C GLY A 236 22.26 -26.56 -15.48
#